data_AF-A0A1G3LSE3-F1
#
_entry.id   AF-A0A1G3LSE3-F1
#
_cell.length_a   1.000
_cell.length_b   1.000
_cell.length_c   1.000
_cell.angle_alpha   90.00
_cell.angle_beta   90.00
_cell.angle_gamma   90.00
#
_symmetry.space_group_name_H-M   'P 1'
#
loop_
_entity.id
_entity.type
_entity.pdbx_description
1 polymer ?
#
loop_
_entity_poly.entity_id
_entity_poly.type
_entity_poly.pdbx_seq_one_letter_code
_entity_poly.pdbx_strand_id
1 'polypeptide(L)'
;MIDINNSPDWVSPPGSTILDVLEERGWTQAELAGRMGYTRKHINLLVKGAAGITEESALKLERVLGSTAGFWLNREAQYREALARQAELDDLKPFVPWLSELPIADMVKFGWIEHCSQKVRQVAACLQYFGVATVDAWRERYASLSAAYRASLSFEKKNGSVAAWLRYGEVQAEARPVMPFKRAGLLKLMPELRKLTLEENPEVFITKIEKALGAVGVVMVIAPSPKGCPVSGLAKWLGADRALVMLSFRYKSNDHFWFSLFHELGHLVLHGKKLVFLEGWQDGLDPGCEAEADRWASNILIPSSETKALDSLGDNRTEIVKFAEKVGLAAGIVVGRLQHDNRLDWSACNDLKIHYRWADEAEA
;
A
#
# COMPACT_ATOMS: atom_id res chain seq x y z
N MET A 1 -10.68 2.58 -14.26
CA MET A 1 -9.63 3.58 -13.98
C MET A 1 -10.29 4.94 -14.17
N ILE A 2 -10.42 5.72 -13.11
CA ILE A 2 -11.00 7.07 -13.19
C ILE A 2 -9.86 7.99 -13.63
N ASP A 3 -10.02 8.67 -14.75
CA ASP A 3 -9.12 9.76 -15.12
C ASP A 3 -9.47 10.98 -14.25
N ILE A 4 -8.77 11.08 -13.13
CA ILE A 4 -8.98 12.09 -12.08
C ILE A 4 -8.61 13.49 -12.60
N ASN A 5 -7.84 13.56 -13.70
CA ASN A 5 -7.36 14.81 -14.27
C ASN A 5 -8.18 15.30 -15.47
N ASN A 6 -9.02 14.45 -16.09
CA ASN A 6 -9.60 14.76 -17.41
C ASN A 6 -11.13 14.58 -17.51
N SER A 7 -11.85 14.49 -16.39
CA SER A 7 -13.32 14.53 -16.41
C SER A 7 -13.80 15.96 -16.70
N PRO A 8 -14.67 16.19 -17.71
CA PRO A 8 -15.14 17.52 -18.05
C PRO A 8 -15.90 18.16 -16.89
N ASP A 9 -15.58 19.42 -16.58
CA ASP A 9 -16.15 20.19 -15.46
C ASP A 9 -17.62 20.61 -15.69
N TRP A 10 -18.24 20.18 -16.78
CA TRP A 10 -19.65 20.46 -17.08
C TRP A 10 -20.33 19.23 -17.67
N VAL A 11 -21.47 18.84 -17.08
CA VAL A 11 -22.32 17.77 -17.60
C VAL A 11 -23.70 18.33 -17.91
N SER A 12 -24.08 18.21 -19.16
CA SER A 12 -25.39 18.66 -19.64
C SER A 12 -26.50 17.73 -19.14
N PRO A 13 -27.61 18.26 -18.58
CA PRO A 13 -28.76 17.44 -18.22
C PRO A 13 -29.30 16.73 -19.47
N PRO A 14 -29.91 15.54 -19.36
CA PRO A 14 -30.52 14.85 -20.52
C PRO A 14 -31.57 15.72 -21.23
N GLY A 15 -32.15 16.65 -20.49
CA GLY A 15 -33.06 17.66 -20.98
C GLY A 15 -32.51 18.58 -22.08
N SER A 16 -31.19 18.76 -22.19
CA SER A 16 -30.61 19.48 -23.34
C SER A 16 -30.81 18.72 -24.64
N THR A 17 -30.56 17.41 -24.64
CA THR A 17 -30.83 16.54 -25.80
C THR A 17 -32.32 16.54 -26.17
N ILE A 18 -33.20 16.63 -25.17
CA ILE A 18 -34.64 16.81 -25.42
C ILE A 18 -34.90 18.15 -26.14
N LEU A 19 -34.30 19.25 -25.67
CA LEU A 19 -34.45 20.56 -26.29
C LEU A 19 -33.93 20.60 -27.73
N ASP A 20 -32.77 20.01 -28.00
CA ASP A 20 -32.17 19.96 -29.34
C ASP A 20 -33.12 19.29 -30.33
N VAL A 21 -33.68 18.12 -29.96
CA VAL A 21 -34.65 17.39 -30.81
C VAL A 21 -35.96 18.16 -30.97
N LEU A 22 -36.40 18.91 -29.95
CA LEU A 22 -37.58 19.76 -30.06
C LEU A 22 -37.34 20.93 -31.03
N GLU A 23 -36.16 21.57 -30.97
CA GLU A 23 -35.78 22.66 -31.87
C GLU A 23 -35.71 22.19 -33.33
N GLU A 24 -35.06 21.05 -33.58
CA GLU A 24 -34.98 20.43 -34.92
C GLU A 24 -36.37 20.14 -35.52
N ARG A 25 -37.35 19.83 -34.67
CA ARG A 25 -38.73 19.51 -35.07
C ARG A 25 -39.67 20.72 -35.04
N GLY A 26 -39.20 21.87 -34.57
CA GLY A 26 -40.04 23.06 -34.34
C GLY A 26 -41.13 22.84 -33.27
N TRP A 27 -40.91 21.95 -32.32
CA TRP A 27 -41.87 21.64 -31.25
C TRP A 27 -41.61 22.45 -29.98
N THR A 28 -42.69 22.82 -29.31
CA THR A 28 -42.66 23.41 -27.98
C THR A 28 -42.66 22.32 -26.89
N GLN A 29 -42.20 22.66 -25.68
CA GLN A 29 -42.33 21.77 -24.51
C GLN A 29 -43.80 21.43 -24.19
N ALA A 30 -44.77 22.29 -24.56
CA ALA A 30 -46.18 22.02 -24.38
C ALA A 30 -46.69 20.92 -25.31
N GLU A 31 -46.22 20.91 -26.57
CA GLU A 31 -46.54 19.86 -27.53
C GLU A 31 -45.90 18.53 -27.13
N LEU A 32 -44.65 18.54 -26.65
CA LEU A 32 -44.02 17.34 -26.09
C LEU A 32 -44.83 16.79 -24.91
N ALA A 33 -45.28 17.66 -24.01
CA ALA A 33 -46.10 17.28 -22.86
C ALA A 33 -47.38 16.55 -23.29
N GLY A 34 -48.08 17.10 -24.28
CA GLY A 34 -49.27 16.47 -24.86
C GLY A 34 -48.96 15.10 -25.48
N ARG A 35 -47.88 14.98 -26.26
CA ARG A 35 -47.47 13.72 -26.90
C ARG A 35 -47.04 12.64 -25.91
N MET A 36 -46.39 13.01 -24.81
CA MET A 36 -45.95 12.07 -23.76
C MET A 36 -47.04 11.73 -22.73
N GLY A 37 -48.17 12.43 -22.73
CA GLY A 37 -49.18 12.30 -21.68
C GLY A 37 -48.69 12.82 -20.32
N TYR A 38 -47.84 13.85 -20.33
CA TYR A 38 -47.33 14.51 -19.12
C TYR A 38 -47.81 15.96 -19.04
N THR A 39 -47.67 16.56 -17.86
CA THR A 39 -47.92 18.00 -17.71
C THR A 39 -46.75 18.80 -18.26
N ARG A 40 -47.02 20.01 -18.77
CA ARG A 40 -45.96 20.97 -19.17
C ARG A 40 -44.96 21.21 -18.03
N LYS A 41 -45.42 21.22 -16.78
CA LYS A 41 -44.58 21.33 -15.59
C LYS A 41 -43.60 20.17 -15.48
N HIS A 42 -44.06 18.93 -15.68
CA HIS A 42 -43.19 17.76 -15.62
C HIS A 42 -42.14 17.76 -16.75
N ILE A 43 -42.53 18.10 -17.98
CA ILE A 43 -41.56 18.27 -19.08
C ILE A 43 -40.54 19.36 -18.75
N ASN A 44 -40.95 20.49 -18.16
CA ASN A 44 -40.00 21.53 -17.76
C ASN A 44 -39.00 21.04 -16.71
N LEU A 45 -39.43 20.20 -15.76
CA LEU A 45 -38.55 19.60 -14.76
C LEU A 45 -37.59 18.58 -15.37
N LEU A 46 -38.05 17.76 -16.33
CA LEU A 46 -37.19 16.85 -17.10
C LEU A 46 -36.13 17.62 -17.89
N VAL A 47 -36.55 18.69 -18.59
CA VAL A 47 -35.65 19.56 -19.36
C VAL A 47 -34.58 20.20 -18.47
N LYS A 48 -34.95 20.62 -17.25
CA LYS A 48 -34.02 21.19 -16.27
C LYS A 48 -33.15 20.15 -15.56
N GLY A 49 -33.35 18.85 -15.79
CA GLY A 49 -32.68 17.77 -15.04
C GLY A 49 -33.15 17.64 -13.58
N ALA A 50 -34.20 18.37 -13.17
CA ALA A 50 -34.75 18.33 -11.82
C ALA A 50 -35.65 17.12 -11.58
N ALA A 51 -36.34 16.63 -12.62
CA ALA A 51 -36.98 15.32 -12.62
C ALA A 51 -36.08 14.32 -13.37
N GLY A 52 -36.01 13.09 -12.89
CA GLY A 52 -35.26 12.03 -13.56
C GLY A 52 -36.03 11.36 -14.68
N ILE A 53 -35.31 10.87 -15.69
CA ILE A 53 -35.87 9.98 -16.71
C ILE A 53 -35.96 8.57 -16.10
N THR A 54 -37.19 8.09 -15.90
CA THR A 54 -37.49 6.73 -15.46
C THR A 54 -37.65 5.81 -16.66
N GLU A 55 -37.77 4.50 -16.45
CA GLU A 55 -38.03 3.53 -17.52
C GLU A 55 -39.32 3.87 -18.30
N GLU A 56 -40.36 4.33 -17.59
CA GLU A 56 -41.61 4.75 -18.20
C GLU A 56 -41.43 5.99 -19.08
N SER A 57 -40.75 7.04 -18.59
CA SER A 57 -40.55 8.25 -19.37
C SER A 57 -39.56 8.02 -20.52
N ALA A 58 -38.57 7.13 -20.36
CA ALA A 58 -37.67 6.70 -21.42
C ALA A 58 -38.40 5.97 -22.57
N LEU A 59 -39.33 5.06 -22.26
CA LEU A 59 -40.17 4.40 -23.28
C LEU A 59 -41.09 5.40 -24.00
N LYS A 60 -41.59 6.41 -23.29
CA LYS A 60 -42.37 7.49 -23.90
C LYS A 60 -41.50 8.38 -24.79
N LEU A 61 -40.29 8.73 -24.37
CA LEU A 61 -39.32 9.50 -25.17
C LEU A 61 -38.90 8.71 -26.42
N GLU A 62 -38.67 7.40 -26.32
CA GLU A 62 -38.42 6.52 -27.47
C GLU A 62 -39.53 6.63 -28.51
N ARG A 63 -40.79 6.53 -28.09
CA ARG A 63 -41.94 6.58 -29.00
C ARG A 63 -42.16 7.97 -29.60
N VAL A 64 -41.88 9.03 -28.87
CA VAL A 64 -42.21 10.41 -29.26
C VAL A 64 -41.05 11.11 -29.96
N LEU A 65 -39.85 11.01 -29.40
CA LEU A 65 -38.63 11.68 -29.85
C LEU A 65 -37.68 10.74 -30.61
N GLY A 66 -37.86 9.42 -30.52
CA GLY A 66 -36.95 8.45 -31.13
C GLY A 66 -35.78 8.09 -30.21
N SER A 67 -34.70 7.60 -30.81
CA SER A 67 -33.65 6.85 -30.10
C SER A 67 -34.23 5.62 -29.38
N THR A 68 -33.51 5.06 -28.41
CA THR A 68 -33.99 3.94 -27.60
C THR A 68 -34.20 4.37 -26.15
N ALA A 69 -35.04 3.68 -25.39
CA ALA A 69 -35.19 3.90 -23.96
C ALA A 69 -33.83 3.74 -23.23
N GLY A 70 -33.00 2.79 -23.68
CA GLY A 70 -31.63 2.62 -23.19
C GLY A 70 -30.74 3.83 -23.41
N PHE A 71 -30.86 4.54 -24.54
CA PHE A 71 -30.16 5.79 -24.78
C PHE A 71 -30.53 6.86 -23.74
N TRP A 72 -31.83 7.06 -23.51
CA TRP A 72 -32.32 8.07 -22.56
C TRP A 72 -31.94 7.75 -21.11
N LEU A 73 -32.05 6.47 -20.71
CA LEU A 73 -31.61 6.01 -19.39
C LEU A 73 -30.10 6.17 -19.19
N ASN A 74 -29.29 5.86 -20.20
CA ASN A 74 -27.84 6.04 -20.12
C ASN A 74 -27.47 7.53 -19.97
N ARG A 75 -28.15 8.42 -20.71
CA ARG A 75 -27.95 9.88 -20.55
C ARG A 75 -28.30 10.36 -19.14
N GLU A 76 -29.41 9.88 -18.57
CA GLU A 76 -29.79 10.18 -17.19
C GLU A 76 -28.77 9.65 -16.19
N ALA A 77 -28.34 8.39 -16.33
CA ALA A 77 -27.34 7.78 -15.46
C ALA A 77 -26.04 8.59 -15.45
N GLN A 78 -25.52 8.96 -16.62
CA GLN A 78 -24.32 9.80 -16.75
C GLN A 78 -24.48 11.16 -16.06
N TYR A 79 -25.62 11.81 -16.21
CA TYR A 79 -25.88 13.10 -15.58
C TYR A 79 -25.96 12.99 -14.05
N ARG A 80 -26.68 11.98 -13.54
CA ARG A 80 -26.81 11.75 -12.09
C ARG A 80 -25.49 11.34 -11.46
N GLU A 81 -24.71 10.50 -12.12
CA GLU A 81 -23.36 10.14 -11.69
C GLU A 81 -22.47 11.38 -11.59
N ALA A 82 -22.50 12.27 -12.60
CA ALA A 82 -21.71 13.49 -12.58
C ALA A 82 -22.10 14.45 -11.44
N LEU A 83 -23.41 14.64 -11.21
CA LEU A 83 -23.90 15.42 -10.08
C LEU A 83 -23.47 14.82 -8.73
N ALA A 84 -23.55 13.49 -8.60
CA ALA A 84 -23.15 12.78 -7.39
C ALA A 84 -21.64 12.92 -7.14
N ARG A 85 -20.80 12.80 -8.19
CA ARG A 85 -19.35 13.03 -8.09
C ARG A 85 -19.02 14.46 -7.66
N GLN A 86 -19.75 15.45 -8.16
CA GLN A 86 -19.54 16.84 -7.76
C GLN A 86 -19.92 17.05 -6.28
N ALA A 87 -21.05 16.50 -5.85
CA ALA A 87 -21.47 16.55 -4.45
C ALA A 87 -20.46 15.84 -3.53
N GLU A 88 -19.94 14.67 -3.93
CA GLU A 88 -18.89 13.96 -3.20
C GLU A 88 -17.63 14.82 -3.05
N LEU A 89 -17.18 15.49 -4.10
CA LEU A 89 -16.06 16.43 -3.99
C LEU A 89 -16.38 17.57 -3.02
N ASP A 90 -17.59 18.10 -3.02
CA ASP A 90 -18.00 19.13 -2.06
C ASP A 90 -17.94 18.63 -0.61
N ASP A 91 -18.41 17.40 -0.37
CA ASP A 91 -18.37 16.72 0.93
C ASP A 91 -16.94 16.39 1.40
N LEU A 92 -15.99 16.22 0.46
CA LEU A 92 -14.59 15.96 0.75
C LEU A 92 -13.78 17.24 1.05
N LYS A 93 -14.28 18.44 0.71
CA LYS A 93 -13.56 19.71 0.95
C LYS A 93 -13.10 19.90 2.40
N PRO A 94 -13.92 19.62 3.44
CA PRO A 94 -13.50 19.75 4.83
C PRO A 94 -12.31 18.85 5.22
N PHE A 95 -12.06 17.78 4.47
CA PHE A 95 -11.01 16.80 4.75
C PHE A 95 -9.68 17.09 4.06
N VAL A 96 -9.56 18.18 3.28
CA VAL A 96 -8.28 18.61 2.69
C VAL A 96 -7.11 18.69 3.71
N PRO A 97 -7.29 19.13 4.97
CA PRO A 97 -6.22 19.12 5.97
C PRO A 97 -5.62 17.73 6.26
N TRP A 98 -6.39 16.64 6.10
CA TRP A 98 -5.93 15.25 6.32
C TRP A 98 -4.75 14.88 5.40
N LEU A 99 -4.64 15.49 4.21
CA LEU A 99 -3.49 15.28 3.33
C LEU A 99 -2.15 15.58 4.01
N SER A 100 -2.13 16.47 5.01
CA SER A 100 -0.92 16.82 5.74
C SER A 100 -0.44 15.73 6.71
N GLU A 101 -1.31 14.77 7.04
CA GLU A 101 -0.99 13.58 7.85
C GLU A 101 -0.30 12.49 7.01
N LEU A 102 -0.36 12.57 5.67
CA LEU A 102 0.12 11.55 4.74
C LEU A 102 1.42 11.99 4.02
N PRO A 103 2.29 11.05 3.62
CA PRO A 103 3.49 11.35 2.84
C PRO A 103 3.18 11.49 1.34
N ILE A 104 2.28 12.40 0.96
CA ILE A 104 1.76 12.54 -0.42
C ILE A 104 2.88 12.64 -1.47
N ALA A 105 3.92 13.42 -1.19
CA ALA A 105 5.03 13.59 -2.13
C ALA A 105 5.76 12.27 -2.43
N ASP A 106 5.98 11.43 -1.41
CA ASP A 106 6.62 10.13 -1.60
C ASP A 106 5.66 9.12 -2.23
N MET A 107 4.36 9.14 -1.88
CA MET A 107 3.35 8.29 -2.50
C MET A 107 3.23 8.56 -4.02
N VAL A 108 3.30 9.82 -4.43
CA VAL A 108 3.35 10.21 -5.85
C VAL A 108 4.67 9.77 -6.47
N LYS A 109 5.81 10.05 -5.82
CA LYS A 109 7.15 9.67 -6.30
C LYS A 109 7.24 8.15 -6.55
N PHE A 110 6.68 7.35 -5.67
CA PHE A 110 6.69 5.89 -5.77
C PHE A 110 5.60 5.33 -6.70
N GLY A 111 4.79 6.19 -7.33
CA GLY A 111 3.71 5.77 -8.23
C GLY A 111 2.55 5.07 -7.53
N TRP A 112 2.39 5.25 -6.21
CA TRP A 112 1.29 4.65 -5.44
C TRP A 112 -0.03 5.38 -5.65
N ILE A 113 0.04 6.69 -5.90
CA ILE A 113 -1.10 7.55 -6.26
C ILE A 113 -0.71 8.52 -7.37
N GLU A 114 -1.68 8.94 -8.16
CA GLU A 114 -1.50 10.02 -9.12
C GLU A 114 -1.50 11.39 -8.43
N HIS A 115 -0.71 12.33 -8.96
CA HIS A 115 -0.74 13.71 -8.52
C HIS A 115 -1.96 14.44 -9.10
N CYS A 116 -2.70 15.12 -8.23
CA CYS A 116 -3.84 15.96 -8.59
C CYS A 116 -3.54 17.42 -8.21
N SER A 117 -3.72 18.36 -9.15
CA SER A 117 -3.57 19.79 -8.87
C SER A 117 -4.62 20.31 -7.88
N GLN A 118 -5.84 19.75 -7.93
CA GLN A 118 -6.91 20.05 -6.98
C GLN A 118 -6.77 19.19 -5.73
N LYS A 119 -6.54 19.83 -4.57
CA LYS A 119 -6.36 19.13 -3.29
C LYS A 119 -7.52 18.21 -2.92
N VAL A 120 -8.76 18.61 -3.22
CA VAL A 120 -9.94 17.77 -2.92
C VAL A 120 -9.96 16.48 -3.75
N ARG A 121 -9.52 16.53 -5.01
CA ARG A 121 -9.34 15.32 -5.83
C ARG A 121 -8.18 14.47 -5.30
N GLN A 122 -7.12 15.09 -4.76
CA GLN A 122 -6.04 14.36 -4.09
C GLN A 122 -6.56 13.60 -2.85
N VAL A 123 -7.52 14.15 -2.08
CA VAL A 123 -8.18 13.44 -0.97
C VAL A 123 -8.87 12.17 -1.49
N ALA A 124 -9.67 12.29 -2.56
CA ALA A 124 -10.35 11.15 -3.17
C ALA A 124 -9.36 10.08 -3.65
N ALA A 125 -8.27 10.48 -4.31
CA ALA A 125 -7.20 9.56 -4.74
C ALA A 125 -6.56 8.81 -3.55
N CYS A 126 -6.36 9.49 -2.41
CA CYS A 126 -5.85 8.85 -1.20
C CYS A 126 -6.86 7.84 -0.62
N LEU A 127 -8.15 8.21 -0.53
CA LEU A 127 -9.21 7.30 -0.06
C LEU A 127 -9.29 6.04 -0.94
N GLN A 128 -9.19 6.21 -2.26
CA GLN A 128 -9.13 5.11 -3.22
C GLN A 128 -7.91 4.20 -2.97
N TYR A 129 -6.72 4.78 -2.81
CA TYR A 129 -5.50 4.03 -2.52
C TYR A 129 -5.61 3.20 -1.23
N PHE A 130 -6.13 3.81 -0.17
CA PHE A 130 -6.35 3.15 1.11
C PHE A 130 -7.51 2.15 1.09
N GLY A 131 -8.35 2.16 0.05
CA GLY A 131 -9.50 1.26 -0.08
C GLY A 131 -10.58 1.54 0.98
N VAL A 132 -10.79 2.81 1.33
CA VAL A 132 -11.74 3.26 2.36
C VAL A 132 -12.65 4.36 1.82
N ALA A 133 -13.91 4.40 2.28
CA ALA A 133 -14.89 5.36 1.78
C ALA A 133 -14.76 6.76 2.43
N THR A 134 -14.22 6.84 3.65
CA THR A 134 -14.13 8.10 4.40
C THR A 134 -12.82 8.20 5.17
N VAL A 135 -12.43 9.42 5.54
CA VAL A 135 -11.27 9.66 6.40
C VAL A 135 -11.47 9.07 7.80
N ASP A 136 -12.70 9.04 8.31
CA ASP A 136 -12.98 8.40 9.61
C ASP A 136 -12.77 6.90 9.56
N ALA A 137 -13.19 6.23 8.47
CA ALA A 137 -12.92 4.82 8.25
C ALA A 137 -11.40 4.55 8.13
N TRP A 138 -10.64 5.46 7.52
CA TRP A 138 -9.18 5.40 7.52
C TRP A 138 -8.62 5.48 8.94
N ARG A 139 -9.07 6.47 9.74
CA ARG A 139 -8.63 6.67 11.12
C ARG A 139 -8.94 5.45 11.98
N GLU A 140 -10.12 4.87 11.86
CA GLU A 140 -10.52 3.66 12.59
C GLU A 140 -9.70 2.44 12.17
N ARG A 141 -9.55 2.21 10.86
CA ARG A 141 -8.80 1.07 10.33
C ARG A 141 -7.34 1.07 10.80
N TYR A 142 -6.72 2.25 10.80
CA TYR A 142 -5.33 2.44 11.22
C TYR A 142 -5.22 2.92 12.67
N ALA A 143 -6.32 2.89 13.43
CA ALA A 143 -6.34 3.30 14.83
C ALA A 143 -5.42 2.45 15.69
N SER A 144 -5.27 1.15 15.40
CA SER A 144 -4.35 0.29 16.13
C SER A 144 -2.88 0.65 15.91
N LEU A 145 -2.54 1.26 14.77
CA LEU A 145 -1.23 1.90 14.59
C LEU A 145 -1.11 3.15 15.47
N SER A 146 -2.22 3.84 15.72
CA SER A 146 -2.26 5.04 16.58
C SER A 146 -2.43 4.76 18.08
N ALA A 147 -2.85 3.55 18.46
CA ALA A 147 -3.23 3.20 19.83
C ALA A 147 -2.05 3.20 20.81
N ALA A 148 -0.82 3.19 20.28
CA ALA A 148 0.37 3.39 21.09
C ALA A 148 0.49 4.83 21.63
N TYR A 149 0.09 5.89 20.90
CA TYR A 149 0.31 7.27 21.38
C TYR A 149 -0.65 8.31 20.76
N ARG A 150 -1.31 9.11 21.61
CA ARG A 150 -1.96 10.39 21.25
C ARG A 150 -1.26 11.54 21.96
N ALA A 151 -0.42 12.32 21.26
CA ALA A 151 0.08 13.58 21.82
C ALA A 151 0.74 14.59 20.83
N SER A 152 1.13 14.25 19.58
CA SER A 152 1.87 15.23 18.74
C SER A 152 1.70 15.11 17.21
N LEU A 153 1.70 16.27 16.53
CA LEU A 153 1.58 16.43 15.08
C LEU A 153 2.74 15.82 14.26
N SER A 154 3.96 15.78 14.83
CA SER A 154 5.10 15.14 14.17
C SER A 154 4.98 13.61 14.14
N PHE A 155 4.14 13.04 15.02
CA PHE A 155 3.88 11.61 15.13
C PHE A 155 2.71 11.16 14.23
N GLU A 156 1.71 12.00 14.02
CA GLU A 156 0.63 11.75 13.05
C GLU A 156 1.18 11.51 11.63
N LYS A 157 2.19 12.30 11.21
CA LYS A 157 2.91 12.07 9.95
C LYS A 157 3.63 10.71 9.90
N LYS A 158 4.14 10.21 11.04
CA LYS A 158 4.77 8.88 11.09
C LYS A 158 3.72 7.79 10.89
N ASN A 159 2.54 7.94 11.50
CA ASN A 159 1.43 7.00 11.34
C ASN A 159 0.93 6.97 9.90
N GLY A 160 0.77 8.13 9.26
CA GLY A 160 0.41 8.20 7.85
C GLY A 160 1.43 7.53 6.94
N SER A 161 2.73 7.70 7.22
CA SER A 161 3.79 7.02 6.44
C SER A 161 3.81 5.52 6.63
N VAL A 162 3.62 5.02 7.86
CA VAL A 162 3.51 3.58 8.13
C VAL A 162 2.24 3.01 7.49
N ALA A 163 1.10 3.70 7.59
CA ALA A 163 -0.15 3.29 6.99
C ALA A 163 -0.05 3.22 5.46
N ALA A 164 0.56 4.24 4.84
CA ALA A 164 0.77 4.27 3.39
C ALA A 164 1.64 3.10 2.92
N TRP A 165 2.74 2.83 3.64
CA TRP A 165 3.64 1.71 3.34
C TRP A 165 2.95 0.35 3.56
N LEU A 166 2.26 0.16 4.68
CA LEU A 166 1.48 -1.05 4.95
C LEU A 166 0.43 -1.30 3.86
N ARG A 167 -0.32 -0.27 3.45
CA ARG A 167 -1.32 -0.42 2.38
C ARG A 167 -0.69 -0.88 1.07
N TYR A 168 0.50 -0.39 0.73
CA TYR A 168 1.21 -0.85 -0.46
C TYR A 168 1.41 -2.36 -0.40
N GLY A 169 1.92 -2.88 0.72
CA GLY A 169 2.12 -4.33 0.89
C GLY A 169 0.82 -5.13 0.88
N GLU A 170 -0.27 -4.59 1.45
CA GLU A 170 -1.60 -5.22 1.38
C GLU A 170 -2.06 -5.37 -0.08
N VAL A 171 -1.96 -4.31 -0.89
CA VAL A 171 -2.34 -4.32 -2.32
C VAL A 171 -1.47 -5.32 -3.10
N GLN A 172 -0.15 -5.32 -2.87
CA GLN A 172 0.75 -6.28 -3.52
C GLN A 172 0.43 -7.73 -3.14
N ALA A 173 0.04 -7.98 -1.89
CA ALA A 173 -0.31 -9.31 -1.42
C ALA A 173 -1.71 -9.78 -1.88
N GLU A 174 -2.64 -8.86 -2.10
CA GLU A 174 -3.93 -9.16 -2.73
C GLU A 174 -3.73 -9.71 -4.16
N ALA A 175 -2.76 -9.17 -4.91
CA ALA A 175 -2.44 -9.59 -6.27
C ALA A 175 -1.59 -10.88 -6.37
N ARG A 176 -1.00 -11.35 -5.26
CA ARG A 176 -0.06 -12.48 -5.23
C ARG A 176 -0.68 -13.70 -4.53
N PRO A 177 -1.22 -14.69 -5.28
CA PRO A 177 -1.69 -15.92 -4.67
C PRO A 177 -0.51 -16.73 -4.12
N VAL A 178 -0.66 -17.20 -2.88
CA VAL A 178 0.31 -18.06 -2.18
C VAL A 178 -0.42 -19.24 -1.55
N MET A 179 0.32 -20.28 -1.17
CA MET A 179 -0.25 -21.43 -0.46
C MET A 179 -0.73 -21.02 0.94
N PRO A 180 -1.57 -21.83 1.62
CA PRO A 180 -1.89 -21.59 3.03
C PRO A 180 -0.64 -21.68 3.92
N PHE A 181 -0.61 -20.87 4.97
CA PHE A 181 0.53 -20.71 5.87
C PHE A 181 0.83 -22.01 6.60
N LYS A 182 2.09 -22.44 6.55
CA LYS A 182 2.57 -23.64 7.25
C LYS A 182 3.82 -23.34 8.06
N ARG A 183 3.66 -23.15 9.39
CA ARG A 183 4.77 -22.91 10.33
C ARG A 183 5.90 -23.93 10.20
N ALA A 184 5.56 -25.22 10.14
CA ALA A 184 6.55 -26.29 9.99
C ALA A 184 7.28 -26.24 8.63
N GLY A 185 6.60 -25.78 7.58
CA GLY A 185 7.21 -25.53 6.28
C GLY A 185 8.17 -24.35 6.34
N LEU A 186 7.76 -23.24 6.96
CA LEU A 186 8.60 -22.06 7.13
C LEU A 186 9.88 -22.39 7.91
N LEU A 187 9.78 -23.10 9.04
CA LEU A 187 10.95 -23.54 9.81
C LEU A 187 11.93 -24.38 8.98
N LYS A 188 11.42 -25.27 8.11
CA LYS A 188 12.23 -26.09 7.21
C LYS A 188 12.94 -25.29 6.12
N LEU A 189 12.42 -24.11 5.76
CA LEU A 189 13.05 -23.25 4.76
C LEU A 189 14.23 -22.44 5.32
N MET A 190 14.34 -22.26 6.64
CA MET A 190 15.35 -21.37 7.21
C MET A 190 16.79 -21.70 6.79
N PRO A 191 17.24 -22.97 6.79
CA PRO A 191 18.57 -23.30 6.31
C PRO A 191 18.80 -22.95 4.84
N GLU A 192 17.78 -23.09 3.99
CA GLU A 192 17.87 -22.78 2.57
C GLU A 192 17.89 -21.26 2.31
N LEU A 193 17.05 -20.50 3.03
CA LEU A 193 17.08 -19.04 2.96
C LEU A 193 18.42 -18.50 3.46
N ARG A 194 18.99 -19.09 4.51
CA ARG A 194 20.29 -18.70 5.06
C ARG A 194 21.43 -18.87 4.04
N LYS A 195 21.40 -19.90 3.19
CA LYS A 195 22.39 -20.09 2.12
C LYS A 195 22.34 -18.99 1.06
N LEU A 196 21.18 -18.36 0.86
CA LEU A 196 21.03 -17.26 -0.09
C LEU A 196 21.78 -16.00 0.35
N THR A 197 22.26 -15.93 1.60
CA THR A 197 23.11 -14.82 2.05
C THR A 197 24.40 -14.67 1.25
N LEU A 198 24.86 -15.74 0.59
CA LEU A 198 26.04 -15.77 -0.29
C LEU A 198 25.74 -15.30 -1.73
N GLU A 199 24.48 -15.12 -2.10
CA GLU A 199 24.09 -14.57 -3.39
C GLU A 199 24.11 -13.04 -3.32
N GLU A 200 24.96 -12.40 -4.12
CA GLU A 200 25.13 -10.94 -4.09
C GLU A 200 24.08 -10.22 -4.93
N ASN A 201 23.51 -10.88 -5.95
CA ASN A 201 22.55 -10.26 -6.87
C ASN A 201 21.11 -10.23 -6.28
N PRO A 202 20.54 -9.03 -5.99
CA PRO A 202 19.19 -8.89 -5.45
C PRO A 202 18.10 -9.52 -6.31
N GLU A 203 18.18 -9.38 -7.63
CA GLU A 203 17.15 -9.94 -8.52
C GLU A 203 17.07 -11.47 -8.38
N VAL A 204 18.21 -12.11 -8.13
CA VAL A 204 18.30 -13.57 -7.97
C VAL A 204 17.82 -14.00 -6.59
N PHE A 205 18.35 -13.44 -5.50
CA PHE A 205 17.97 -13.90 -4.16
C PHE A 205 16.53 -13.50 -3.80
N ILE A 206 16.06 -12.30 -4.19
CA ILE A 206 14.69 -11.86 -3.92
C ILE A 206 13.69 -12.82 -4.57
N THR A 207 13.88 -13.13 -5.84
CA THR A 207 13.01 -14.06 -6.58
C THR A 207 12.98 -15.45 -5.92
N LYS A 208 14.14 -15.95 -5.48
CA LYS A 208 14.23 -17.24 -4.77
C LYS A 208 13.50 -17.21 -3.42
N ILE A 209 13.64 -16.13 -2.65
CA ILE A 209 12.96 -15.95 -1.37
C ILE A 209 11.45 -15.86 -1.57
N GLU A 210 10.97 -15.00 -2.47
CA GLU A 210 9.54 -14.84 -2.75
C GLU A 210 8.88 -16.17 -3.13
N LYS A 211 9.52 -16.95 -4.00
CA LYS A 211 9.03 -18.27 -4.40
C LYS A 211 9.00 -19.25 -3.22
N ALA A 212 10.05 -19.30 -2.42
CA ALA A 212 10.15 -20.22 -1.28
C ALA A 212 9.10 -19.86 -0.20
N LEU A 213 9.00 -18.58 0.16
CA LEU A 213 8.04 -18.07 1.12
C LEU A 213 6.59 -18.24 0.65
N GLY A 214 6.32 -18.00 -0.64
CA GLY A 214 4.99 -18.21 -1.22
C GLY A 214 4.52 -19.67 -1.16
N ALA A 215 5.44 -20.64 -1.24
CA ALA A 215 5.12 -22.06 -1.09
C ALA A 215 4.70 -22.46 0.34
N VAL A 216 4.98 -21.62 1.34
CA VAL A 216 4.61 -21.82 2.74
C VAL A 216 3.66 -20.75 3.27
N GLY A 217 3.06 -19.95 2.37
CA GLY A 217 2.01 -18.98 2.66
C GLY A 217 2.44 -17.64 3.23
N VAL A 218 3.66 -17.23 2.89
CA VAL A 218 4.18 -15.90 3.21
C VAL A 218 4.39 -15.13 1.90
N VAL A 219 3.73 -13.98 1.78
CA VAL A 219 4.00 -13.00 0.72
C VAL A 219 5.11 -12.09 1.22
N MET A 220 6.23 -12.02 0.50
CA MET A 220 7.24 -11.00 0.74
C MET A 220 7.03 -9.83 -0.21
N VAL A 221 7.15 -8.60 0.31
CA VAL A 221 7.09 -7.36 -0.46
C VAL A 221 8.28 -6.49 -0.07
N ILE A 222 9.04 -6.06 -1.05
CA ILE A 222 10.10 -5.07 -0.87
C ILE A 222 9.60 -3.75 -1.44
N ALA A 223 9.61 -2.69 -0.63
CA ALA A 223 9.07 -1.40 -1.04
C ALA A 223 9.80 -0.25 -0.33
N PRO A 224 10.14 0.85 -1.04
CA PRO A 224 10.80 1.98 -0.40
C PRO A 224 9.92 2.57 0.71
N SER A 225 10.54 2.91 1.84
CA SER A 225 9.83 3.56 2.95
C SER A 225 9.62 5.05 2.66
N PRO A 226 8.40 5.59 2.78
CA PRO A 226 8.17 7.03 2.72
C PRO A 226 8.90 7.75 3.84
N LYS A 227 9.23 9.04 3.65
CA LYS A 227 9.81 9.87 4.70
C LYS A 227 8.90 9.86 5.93
N GLY A 228 9.52 9.75 7.09
CA GLY A 228 8.79 9.64 8.37
C GLY A 228 8.31 8.23 8.71
N CYS A 229 8.38 7.24 7.81
CA CYS A 229 8.23 5.83 8.20
C CYS A 229 9.53 5.39 8.91
N PRO A 230 9.51 5.04 10.20
CA PRO A 230 10.73 4.65 10.92
C PRO A 230 11.07 3.16 10.77
N VAL A 231 10.18 2.39 10.15
CA VAL A 231 10.17 0.93 10.18
C VAL A 231 11.05 0.33 9.07
N SER A 232 11.86 -0.68 9.43
CA SER A 232 12.73 -1.41 8.49
C SER A 232 12.05 -2.67 7.95
N GLY A 233 11.22 -3.31 8.77
CA GLY A 233 10.46 -4.51 8.44
C GLY A 233 9.08 -4.54 9.10
N LEU A 234 8.15 -5.28 8.50
CA LEU A 234 6.81 -5.49 9.06
C LEU A 234 6.33 -6.91 8.78
N ALA A 235 5.83 -7.59 9.79
CA ALA A 235 5.17 -8.89 9.68
C ALA A 235 3.69 -8.76 10.07
N LYS A 236 2.80 -9.20 9.17
CA LYS A 236 1.34 -9.12 9.37
C LYS A 236 0.63 -10.35 8.85
N TRP A 237 -0.39 -10.80 9.57
CA TRP A 237 -1.30 -11.83 9.07
C TRP A 237 -2.36 -11.21 8.14
N LEU A 238 -2.53 -11.83 6.96
CA LEU A 238 -3.54 -11.50 5.95
C LEU A 238 -4.67 -12.53 6.03
N GLY A 239 -5.62 -12.29 6.93
CA GLY A 239 -6.70 -13.23 7.19
C GLY A 239 -6.24 -14.45 8.00
N ALA A 240 -6.86 -15.61 7.74
CA ALA A 240 -6.67 -16.79 8.58
C ALA A 240 -5.41 -17.59 8.25
N ASP A 241 -4.93 -17.56 7.01
CA ASP A 241 -3.97 -18.52 6.49
C ASP A 241 -2.89 -17.92 5.58
N ARG A 242 -2.74 -16.60 5.52
CA ARG A 242 -1.62 -15.97 4.81
C ARG A 242 -0.91 -14.97 5.70
N ALA A 243 0.37 -14.76 5.45
CA ALA A 243 1.16 -13.72 6.09
C ALA A 243 1.84 -12.83 5.05
N LEU A 244 2.11 -11.59 5.45
CA LEU A 244 2.84 -10.58 4.73
C LEU A 244 4.10 -10.26 5.51
N VAL A 245 5.24 -10.27 4.84
CA VAL A 245 6.50 -9.67 5.29
C VAL A 245 6.83 -8.52 4.36
N MET A 246 7.02 -7.33 4.92
CA MET A 246 7.48 -6.16 4.18
C MET A 246 8.86 -5.76 4.63
N LEU A 247 9.71 -5.33 3.70
CA LEU A 247 11.06 -4.84 3.98
C LEU A 247 11.33 -3.54 3.21
N SER A 248 11.90 -2.55 3.89
CA SER A 248 12.08 -1.21 3.30
C SER A 248 13.44 -0.96 2.66
N PHE A 249 14.41 -1.86 2.91
CA PHE A 249 15.81 -1.68 2.51
C PHE A 249 16.45 -0.37 3.01
N ARG A 250 15.97 0.21 4.14
CA ARG A 250 16.38 1.53 4.65
C ARG A 250 17.90 1.77 4.69
N TYR A 251 18.68 0.78 5.12
CA TYR A 251 20.15 0.88 5.24
C TYR A 251 20.90 0.38 4.01
N LYS A 252 20.18 -0.24 3.07
CA LYS A 252 20.69 -0.72 1.80
C LYS A 252 21.99 -1.54 1.91
N SER A 253 22.18 -2.27 3.00
CA SER A 253 23.33 -3.16 3.17
C SER A 253 22.87 -4.59 3.43
N ASN A 254 23.68 -5.56 3.02
CA ASN A 254 23.33 -6.98 3.13
C ASN A 254 23.09 -7.43 4.57
N ASP A 255 23.92 -7.00 5.52
CA ASP A 255 23.74 -7.31 6.93
C ASP A 255 22.38 -6.87 7.49
N HIS A 256 21.99 -5.63 7.21
CA HIS A 256 20.69 -5.11 7.64
C HIS A 256 19.52 -5.81 6.93
N PHE A 257 19.61 -6.02 5.61
CA PHE A 257 18.54 -6.71 4.88
C PHE A 257 18.29 -8.12 5.43
N TRP A 258 19.35 -8.92 5.57
CA TRP A 258 19.22 -10.30 6.01
C TRP A 258 18.76 -10.37 7.47
N PHE A 259 19.26 -9.49 8.34
CA PHE A 259 18.78 -9.42 9.71
C PHE A 259 17.29 -9.10 9.78
N SER A 260 16.83 -8.02 9.14
CA SER A 260 15.40 -7.64 9.14
C SER A 260 14.53 -8.75 8.54
N LEU A 261 14.95 -9.40 7.45
CA LEU A 261 14.19 -10.53 6.88
C LEU A 261 13.99 -11.65 7.92
N PHE A 262 15.05 -12.11 8.57
CA PHE A 262 14.92 -13.16 9.58
C PHE A 262 14.20 -12.65 10.83
N HIS A 263 14.33 -11.38 11.21
CA HIS A 263 13.57 -10.81 12.31
C HIS A 263 12.05 -10.93 12.06
N GLU A 264 11.59 -10.48 10.89
CA GLU A 264 10.17 -10.56 10.50
C GLU A 264 9.65 -12.00 10.39
N LEU A 265 10.48 -12.91 9.85
CA LEU A 265 10.13 -14.33 9.81
C LEU A 265 10.08 -14.94 11.22
N GLY A 266 10.90 -14.43 12.15
CA GLY A 266 10.88 -14.76 13.56
C GLY A 266 9.53 -14.46 14.20
N HIS A 267 8.96 -13.27 13.93
CA HIS A 267 7.61 -12.92 14.39
C HIS A 267 6.54 -13.91 13.90
N LEU A 268 6.59 -14.33 12.64
CA LEU A 268 5.63 -15.31 12.11
C LEU A 268 5.79 -16.71 12.72
N VAL A 269 7.00 -17.07 13.15
CA VAL A 269 7.31 -18.37 13.73
C VAL A 269 7.02 -18.42 15.24
N LEU A 270 7.35 -17.36 15.96
CA LEU A 270 7.32 -17.32 17.42
C LEU A 270 6.00 -16.78 17.95
N HIS A 271 5.38 -15.84 17.25
CA HIS A 271 4.25 -15.09 17.78
C HIS A 271 2.93 -15.43 17.07
N GLY A 272 1.82 -15.19 17.77
CA GLY A 272 0.47 -15.55 17.32
C GLY A 272 -0.14 -14.59 16.28
N LYS A 273 -1.26 -15.01 15.67
CA LYS A 273 -1.94 -14.32 14.56
C LYS A 273 -2.61 -12.98 14.90
N LYS A 274 -2.67 -12.60 16.18
CA LYS A 274 -3.45 -11.44 16.65
C LYS A 274 -2.71 -10.11 16.55
N LEU A 275 -1.46 -10.10 16.07
CA LEU A 275 -0.60 -8.92 16.13
C LEU A 275 -0.06 -8.57 14.74
N VAL A 276 -0.04 -7.27 14.46
CA VAL A 276 0.78 -6.66 13.40
C VAL A 276 2.09 -6.26 14.07
N PHE A 277 3.22 -6.76 13.58
CA PHE A 277 4.55 -6.47 14.12
C PHE A 277 5.25 -5.43 13.24
N LEU A 278 5.90 -4.44 13.85
CA LEU A 278 6.53 -3.29 13.21
C LEU A 278 7.93 -3.09 13.81
N GLU A 279 8.98 -3.49 13.09
CA GLU A 279 10.37 -3.34 13.53
C GLU A 279 10.76 -1.86 13.65
N GLY A 280 11.26 -1.44 14.82
CA GLY A 280 11.64 -0.04 15.08
C GLY A 280 10.52 0.84 15.64
N TRP A 281 9.39 0.24 16.01
CA TRP A 281 8.28 0.86 16.76
C TRP A 281 8.25 0.36 18.20
N GLN A 282 8.95 1.06 19.11
CA GLN A 282 9.20 0.61 20.49
C GLN A 282 7.96 0.53 21.41
N ASP A 283 6.84 1.16 21.05
CA ASP A 283 5.72 1.36 21.98
C ASP A 283 4.45 0.56 21.66
N GLY A 284 4.48 -0.32 20.65
CA GLY A 284 3.33 -1.12 20.23
C GLY A 284 3.45 -2.63 20.51
N LEU A 285 4.63 -3.10 20.87
CA LEU A 285 4.96 -4.52 21.02
C LEU A 285 5.40 -4.81 22.45
N ASP A 286 5.06 -5.99 22.95
CA ASP A 286 5.66 -6.51 24.18
C ASP A 286 7.18 -6.56 23.96
N PRO A 287 7.99 -5.84 24.76
CA PRO A 287 9.45 -5.85 24.62
C PRO A 287 10.05 -7.27 24.62
N GLY A 288 9.36 -8.25 25.23
CA GLY A 288 9.72 -9.66 25.16
C GLY A 288 9.66 -10.24 23.74
N CYS A 289 8.62 -9.90 22.96
CA CYS A 289 8.45 -10.37 21.59
C CYS A 289 9.56 -9.87 20.66
N GLU A 290 9.91 -8.57 20.72
CA GLU A 290 11.01 -8.00 19.93
C GLU A 290 12.34 -8.70 20.25
N ALA A 291 12.64 -8.86 21.54
CA ALA A 291 13.87 -9.52 21.98
C ALA A 291 13.92 -11.02 21.59
N GLU A 292 12.77 -11.69 21.51
CA GLU A 292 12.65 -13.06 21.01
C GLU A 292 12.93 -13.13 19.50
N ALA A 293 12.36 -12.23 18.70
CA ALA A 293 12.59 -12.15 17.26
C ALA A 293 14.05 -11.79 16.93
N ASP A 294 14.64 -10.82 17.63
CA ASP A 294 16.06 -10.46 17.49
C ASP A 294 16.99 -11.64 17.76
N ARG A 295 16.72 -12.37 18.86
CA ARG A 295 17.49 -13.56 19.24
C ARG A 295 17.31 -14.68 18.23
N TRP A 296 16.11 -14.81 17.67
CA TRP A 296 15.84 -15.81 16.64
C TRP A 296 16.61 -15.50 15.36
N ALA A 297 16.49 -14.28 14.83
CA ALA A 297 17.21 -13.84 13.63
C ALA A 297 18.73 -13.99 13.79
N SER A 298 19.23 -13.52 14.94
CA SER A 298 20.61 -13.69 15.40
C SER A 298 21.09 -15.14 15.30
N ASN A 299 20.35 -16.08 15.91
CA ASN A 299 20.74 -17.48 16.00
C ASN A 299 20.57 -18.24 14.68
N ILE A 300 19.61 -17.83 13.83
CA ILE A 300 19.47 -18.40 12.48
C ILE A 300 20.68 -18.00 11.63
N LEU A 301 21.08 -16.73 11.66
CA LEU A 301 22.23 -16.25 10.90
C LEU A 301 23.53 -16.86 11.45
N ILE A 302 23.87 -16.57 12.70
CA ILE A 302 25.08 -17.06 13.35
C ILE A 302 24.67 -17.91 14.57
N PRO A 303 24.79 -19.25 14.49
CA PRO A 303 24.39 -20.14 15.58
C PRO A 303 25.08 -19.77 16.90
N SER A 304 24.36 -19.90 18.01
CA SER A 304 24.88 -19.57 19.35
C SER A 304 26.13 -20.37 19.74
N SER A 305 26.37 -21.53 19.10
CA SER A 305 27.59 -22.32 19.26
C SER A 305 28.85 -21.61 18.74
N GLU A 306 28.69 -20.67 17.80
CA GLU A 306 29.78 -19.93 17.16
C GLU A 306 30.01 -18.55 17.81
N THR A 307 29.15 -18.10 18.74
CA THR A 307 29.25 -16.76 19.36
C THR A 307 30.58 -16.50 20.07
N LYS A 308 31.19 -17.53 20.68
CA LYS A 308 32.52 -17.39 21.31
C LYS A 308 33.63 -17.10 20.29
N ALA A 309 33.52 -17.65 19.08
CA ALA A 309 34.53 -17.42 18.04
C ALA A 309 34.50 -15.96 17.53
N LEU A 310 33.36 -15.28 17.65
CA LEU A 310 33.25 -13.85 17.34
C LEU A 310 34.09 -12.98 18.29
N ASP A 311 34.33 -13.41 19.53
CA ASP A 311 35.11 -12.64 20.52
C ASP A 311 36.57 -12.44 20.08
N SER A 312 37.10 -13.35 19.25
CA SER A 312 38.50 -13.33 18.80
C SER A 312 38.74 -12.65 17.45
N LEU A 313 37.70 -12.20 16.74
CA LEU A 313 37.85 -11.66 15.38
C LEU A 313 38.42 -10.23 15.36
N GLY A 314 37.91 -9.36 16.25
CA GLY A 314 38.26 -7.94 16.24
C GLY A 314 37.99 -7.26 14.89
N ASP A 315 38.89 -6.38 14.47
CA ASP A 315 38.88 -5.68 13.18
C ASP A 315 39.70 -6.42 12.08
N ASN A 316 40.09 -7.67 12.33
CA ASN A 316 40.89 -8.44 11.38
C ASN A 316 40.02 -8.97 10.23
N ARG A 317 40.03 -8.25 9.11
CA ARG A 317 39.27 -8.59 7.88
C ARG A 317 39.47 -10.03 7.44
N THR A 318 40.70 -10.55 7.48
CA THR A 318 41.02 -11.91 7.03
C THR A 318 40.34 -12.95 7.91
N GLU A 319 40.36 -12.75 9.23
CA GLU A 319 39.71 -13.67 10.16
C GLU A 319 38.18 -13.57 10.09
N ILE A 320 37.62 -12.38 9.87
CA ILE A 320 36.19 -12.18 9.62
C ILE A 320 35.74 -12.96 8.38
N VAL A 321 36.49 -12.88 7.27
CA VAL A 321 36.17 -13.61 6.03
C VAL A 321 36.26 -15.12 6.24
N LYS A 322 37.34 -15.63 6.85
CA LYS A 322 37.49 -17.06 7.17
C LYS A 322 36.36 -17.56 8.06
N PHE A 323 35.95 -16.77 9.06
CA PHE A 323 34.83 -17.12 9.91
C PHE A 323 33.52 -17.17 9.12
N ALA A 324 33.27 -16.18 8.26
CA ALA A 324 32.09 -16.13 7.40
C ALA A 324 32.01 -17.37 6.48
N GLU A 325 33.12 -17.77 5.86
CA GLU A 325 33.23 -18.99 5.05
C GLU A 325 32.95 -20.24 5.88
N LYS A 326 33.55 -20.36 7.08
CA LYS A 326 33.33 -21.49 8.00
C LYS A 326 31.85 -21.65 8.34
N VAL A 327 31.15 -20.55 8.61
CA VAL A 327 29.71 -20.60 8.97
C VAL A 327 28.79 -20.59 7.75
N GLY A 328 29.30 -20.36 6.53
CA GLY A 328 28.53 -20.31 5.29
C GLY A 328 27.61 -19.09 5.20
N LEU A 329 28.14 -17.89 5.45
CA LEU A 329 27.44 -16.60 5.35
C LEU A 329 28.29 -15.57 4.60
N ALA A 330 27.66 -14.51 4.09
CA ALA A 330 28.40 -13.34 3.62
C ALA A 330 29.13 -12.63 4.76
N ALA A 331 30.37 -12.20 4.51
CA ALA A 331 31.22 -11.54 5.50
C ALA A 331 30.60 -10.26 6.07
N GLY A 332 29.86 -9.50 5.25
CA GLY A 332 29.12 -8.31 5.69
C GLY A 332 28.16 -8.57 6.86
N ILE A 333 27.51 -9.73 6.89
CA ILE A 333 26.59 -10.12 7.99
C ILE A 333 27.37 -10.34 9.29
N VAL A 334 28.57 -10.92 9.22
CA VAL A 334 29.45 -11.07 10.38
C VAL A 334 29.90 -9.70 10.89
N VAL A 335 30.26 -8.77 10.00
CA VAL A 335 30.59 -7.38 10.36
C VAL A 335 29.41 -6.72 11.06
N GLY A 336 28.19 -6.81 10.50
CA GLY A 336 26.99 -6.26 11.12
C GLY A 336 26.74 -6.83 12.51
N ARG A 337 26.96 -8.14 12.70
CA ARG A 337 26.87 -8.78 14.01
C ARG A 337 27.90 -8.25 15.01
N LEU A 338 29.16 -8.12 14.61
CA LEU A 338 30.21 -7.60 15.49
C LEU A 338 29.94 -6.14 15.88
N GLN A 339 29.45 -5.32 14.95
CA GLN A 339 29.09 -3.93 15.21
C GLN A 339 27.90 -3.81 16.17
N HIS A 340 26.84 -4.59 15.94
CA HIS A 340 25.68 -4.65 16.83
C HIS A 340 26.06 -5.07 18.26
N ASP A 341 26.94 -6.07 18.40
CA ASP A 341 27.38 -6.58 19.69
C ASP A 341 28.46 -5.69 20.36
N ASN A 342 28.76 -4.50 19.81
CA ASN A 342 29.79 -3.56 20.26
C ASN A 342 31.21 -4.15 20.32
N ARG A 343 31.51 -5.08 19.41
CA ARG A 343 32.81 -5.77 19.27
C ARG A 343 33.66 -5.20 18.14
N LEU A 344 33.06 -4.39 17.28
CA LEU A 344 33.69 -3.72 16.16
C LEU A 344 33.08 -2.33 16.03
N ASP A 345 33.91 -1.32 15.76
CA ASP A 345 33.42 0.04 15.54
C ASP A 345 32.55 0.10 14.27
N TRP A 346 31.50 0.93 14.29
CA TRP A 346 30.59 1.10 13.16
C TRP A 346 31.26 1.63 11.88
N SER A 347 32.45 2.23 11.98
CA SER A 347 33.25 2.68 10.82
C SER A 347 34.18 1.59 10.26
N ALA A 348 34.43 0.51 10.99
CA ALA A 348 35.41 -0.50 10.64
C ALA A 348 34.84 -1.61 9.74
N CYS A 349 35.67 -2.12 8.82
CA CYS A 349 35.38 -3.26 7.93
C CYS A 349 34.08 -3.15 7.08
N ASN A 350 33.53 -1.94 6.90
CA ASN A 350 32.31 -1.75 6.11
C ASN A 350 32.48 -2.08 4.61
N ASP A 351 33.72 -2.15 4.14
CA ASP A 351 34.09 -2.63 2.81
C ASP A 351 33.90 -4.15 2.63
N LEU A 352 33.58 -4.90 3.70
CA LEU A 352 33.08 -6.29 3.62
C LEU A 352 31.54 -6.36 3.45
N LYS A 353 30.83 -5.24 3.58
CA LYS A 353 29.38 -5.17 3.37
C LYS A 353 29.07 -4.89 1.90
N ILE A 354 28.03 -5.56 1.41
CA ILE A 354 27.48 -5.29 0.08
C ILE A 354 26.39 -4.24 0.24
N HIS A 355 26.46 -3.20 -0.59
CA HIS A 355 25.47 -2.13 -0.59
C HIS A 355 24.59 -2.20 -1.84
N TYR A 356 23.29 -2.03 -1.65
CA TYR A 356 22.26 -2.10 -2.67
C TYR A 356 21.75 -0.70 -3.04
N ARG A 357 21.06 -0.59 -4.17
CA ARG A 357 20.40 0.64 -4.63
C ARG A 357 19.08 0.29 -5.29
N TRP A 358 18.13 1.23 -5.27
CA TRP A 358 16.92 1.08 -6.08
C TRP A 358 17.25 1.32 -7.55
N ALA A 359 16.61 0.59 -8.47
CA ALA A 359 16.86 0.73 -9.91
C ALA A 359 16.70 2.19 -10.37
N ASP A 360 15.65 2.87 -9.91
CA ASP A 360 15.36 4.28 -10.25
C ASP A 360 16.36 5.29 -9.66
N GLU A 361 17.22 4.88 -8.72
CA GLU A 361 18.32 5.70 -8.19
C GLU A 361 19.63 5.50 -8.96
N ALA A 362 19.71 4.49 -9.85
CA ALA A 362 20.91 4.23 -10.64
C ALA A 362 21.00 5.11 -11.91
N GLU A 363 19.90 5.78 -12.28
CA GLU A 363 19.78 6.63 -13.47
C GLU A 363 19.86 8.15 -13.16
N ALA A 364 20.11 8.54 -11.90
CA ALA A 364 20.29 9.93 -11.46
C ALA A 364 21.72 10.15 -10.91
#